data_AF-A0A351SEP8-F1
#
_entry.id   AF-A0A351SEP8-F1
#
_cell.length_a   1.000
_cell.length_b   1.000
_cell.length_c   1.000
_cell.angle_alpha   90.00
_cell.angle_beta   90.00
_cell.angle_gamma   90.00
#
_symmetry.space_group_name_H-M   'P 1'
#
loop_
_entity.id
_entity.type
_entity.pdbx_description
1 polymer ?
#
loop_
_entity_poly.entity_id
_entity_poly.type
_entity_poly.pdbx_seq_one_letter_code
_entity_poly.pdbx_strand_id
1 'polypeptide(L)' 'EGGYFISLDAMPGCAKKIVALALEAGVKLTAAGACFPYGQDPQDSNIRIAPSFPSLADIESAMDVLAVCIKLACVRKLLA' A
#
# COMPACT_ATOMS: atom_id res chain seq x y z
N GLU A 1 -2.66 -21.17 -9.26
CA GLU A 1 -2.17 -20.18 -8.28
C GLU A 1 -3.34 -19.70 -7.46
N GLY A 2 -3.16 -19.45 -6.16
CA GLY A 2 -4.27 -19.15 -5.25
C GLY A 2 -3.78 -18.57 -3.92
N GLY A 3 -4.70 -18.05 -3.13
CA GLY A 3 -4.42 -17.32 -1.89
C GLY A 3 -5.40 -16.16 -1.69
N TYR A 4 -5.28 -15.48 -0.55
CA TYR A 4 -6.19 -14.39 -0.16
C TYR A 4 -5.58 -12.99 -0.31
N PHE A 5 -4.27 -12.89 -0.57
CA PHE A 5 -3.54 -11.65 -0.49
C PHE A 5 -2.62 -11.46 -1.69
N ILE A 6 -2.39 -10.20 -2.02
CA ILE A 6 -1.36 -9.76 -2.96
C ILE A 6 -0.29 -9.02 -2.16
N SER A 7 0.96 -9.40 -2.34
CA SER A 7 2.12 -8.69 -1.77
C SER A 7 2.65 -7.70 -2.80
N LEU A 8 2.60 -6.41 -2.48
CA LEU A 8 3.10 -5.34 -3.33
C LEU A 8 4.32 -4.70 -2.68
N ASP A 9 5.44 -4.68 -3.39
CA ASP A 9 6.61 -3.91 -2.98
C ASP A 9 6.67 -2.59 -3.76
N ALA A 10 6.62 -1.49 -3.02
CA ALA A 10 6.82 -0.14 -3.55
C ALA A 10 8.31 0.25 -3.53
N MET A 11 8.63 1.46 -3.97
CA MET A 11 9.98 2.01 -3.80
C MET A 11 10.38 1.97 -2.32
N PRO A 12 11.60 1.49 -1.97
CA PRO A 12 12.05 1.45 -0.59
C PRO A 12 11.88 2.81 0.11
N GLY A 13 11.48 2.82 1.38
CA GLY A 13 11.24 4.02 2.18
C GLY A 13 9.96 4.79 1.84
N CYS A 14 8.99 4.15 1.18
CA CYS A 14 7.74 4.81 0.79
C CYS A 14 6.47 4.17 1.40
N ALA A 15 6.51 2.92 1.87
CA ALA A 15 5.29 2.18 2.24
C ALA A 15 4.48 2.87 3.33
N LYS A 16 5.11 3.31 4.43
CA LYS A 16 4.44 4.11 5.48
C LYS A 16 3.77 5.36 4.92
N LYS A 17 4.43 6.08 3.99
CA LYS A 17 3.88 7.31 3.40
C LYS A 17 2.71 7.00 2.48
N ILE A 18 2.78 5.92 1.71
CA ILE A 18 1.69 5.46 0.83
C ILE A 18 0.46 5.10 1.68
N VAL A 19 0.64 4.34 2.75
CA VAL A 19 -0.46 3.96 3.66
C VAL A 19 -1.10 5.19 4.30
N ALA A 20 -0.30 6.19 4.69
CA ALA A 20 -0.82 7.45 5.23
C ALA A 20 -1.63 8.24 4.18
N LEU A 21 -1.11 8.39 2.95
CA LEU A 21 -1.82 9.10 1.87
C LEU A 21 -3.11 8.39 1.47
N ALA A 22 -3.11 7.06 1.40
CA ALA A 22 -4.30 6.28 1.11
C ALA A 22 -5.37 6.49 2.20
N LEU A 23 -4.97 6.49 3.48
CA LEU A 23 -5.88 6.75 4.59
C LEU A 23 -6.46 8.17 4.53
N GLU A 24 -5.65 9.18 4.23
CA GLU A 24 -6.10 10.56 4.01
C GLU A 24 -7.12 10.68 2.86
N ALA A 25 -6.98 9.84 1.84
CA ALA A 25 -7.91 9.75 0.70
C ALA A 25 -9.12 8.83 0.95
N GLY A 26 -9.27 8.28 2.16
CA GLY A 26 -10.41 7.42 2.54
C GLY A 26 -10.23 5.93 2.25
N VAL A 27 -9.06 5.49 1.79
CA VAL A 27 -8.75 4.08 1.52
C VAL A 27 -7.88 3.51 2.65
N LYS A 28 -8.47 2.62 3.45
CA LYS A 28 -7.76 1.96 4.54
C LYS A 28 -6.99 0.73 4.05
N LEU A 29 -5.67 0.77 4.20
CA LEU A 29 -4.77 -0.34 3.88
C LEU A 29 -4.28 -1.06 5.14
N THR A 30 -3.72 -2.26 4.97
CA THR A 30 -2.93 -2.91 6.03
C THR A 30 -1.75 -2.00 6.38
N ALA A 31 -1.42 -1.87 7.68
CA ALA A 31 -0.28 -1.08 8.11
C ALA A 31 1.03 -1.56 7.45
N ALA A 32 1.88 -0.62 7.02
CA ALA A 32 3.19 -0.94 6.48
C ALA A 32 4.02 -1.72 7.52
N GLY A 33 4.73 -2.76 7.08
CA GLY A 33 5.48 -3.65 7.96
C GLY A 33 4.67 -4.75 8.65
N ALA A 34 3.34 -4.82 8.48
CA ALA A 34 2.52 -5.85 9.13
C ALA A 34 2.87 -7.30 8.74
N CYS A 35 3.53 -7.49 7.61
CA CYS A 35 4.01 -8.80 7.15
C CYS A 35 5.40 -9.16 7.70
N PHE A 36 5.96 -8.35 8.60
CA PHE A 36 7.29 -8.52 9.16
C PHE A 36 7.22 -8.67 10.68
N PRO A 37 8.14 -9.46 11.28
CA PRO A 37 8.27 -9.53 12.73
C PRO A 37 8.34 -8.14 13.35
N TYR A 38 7.61 -7.94 14.44
CA TYR A 38 7.54 -6.67 15.17
C TYR A 38 6.98 -5.49 14.37
N GLY A 39 6.36 -5.71 13.21
CA GLY A 39 5.86 -4.63 12.35
C GLY A 39 6.95 -3.83 11.64
N GLN A 40 8.16 -4.40 11.53
CA GLN A 40 9.35 -3.70 11.02
C GLN A 40 9.78 -4.26 9.67
N ASP A 41 9.29 -3.64 8.59
CA ASP A 41 9.88 -3.85 7.25
C ASP A 41 11.21 -3.08 7.16
N PRO A 42 12.36 -3.75 7.00
CA PRO A 42 13.67 -3.09 6.91
C PRO A 42 13.80 -2.15 5.70
N GLN A 43 13.00 -2.36 4.65
CA GLN A 43 13.01 -1.53 3.45
C GLN A 43 11.87 -0.51 3.41
N ASP A 44 10.89 -0.58 4.32
CA ASP A 44 9.68 0.25 4.28
C ASP A 44 9.09 0.32 2.85
N SER A 45 8.84 -0.86 2.27
CA SER A 45 8.47 -1.07 0.87
C SER A 45 7.20 -1.91 0.71
N ASN A 46 6.93 -2.83 1.63
CA ASN A 46 5.88 -3.82 1.47
C ASN A 46 4.51 -3.31 1.91
N ILE A 47 3.51 -3.58 1.08
CA ILE A 47 2.09 -3.30 1.31
C ILE A 47 1.29 -4.56 0.98
N ARG A 48 0.52 -5.05 1.95
CA ARG A 48 -0.40 -6.18 1.75
C ARG A 48 -1.78 -5.70 1.29
N ILE A 49 -2.24 -6.24 0.17
CA ILE A 49 -3.59 -6.01 -0.37
C ILE A 49 -4.46 -7.25 -0.11
N ALA A 50 -5.67 -7.03 0.41
CA ALA A 50 -6.65 -8.08 0.71
C ALA A 50 -7.94 -7.86 -0.10
N PRO A 51 -8.03 -8.39 -1.33
CA PRO A 51 -9.13 -8.09 -2.25
C PRO A 51 -10.41 -8.92 -2.02
N SER A 52 -10.41 -9.86 -1.07
CA SER A 52 -11.45 -10.90 -0.96
C SER A 52 -12.79 -10.44 -0.36
N PHE A 53 -12.83 -9.26 0.29
CA PHE A 53 -14.03 -8.76 0.97
C PHE A 53 -14.83 -7.71 0.16
N PRO A 54 -14.22 -6.68 -0.45
CA PRO A 54 -14.97 -5.62 -1.11
C PRO A 54 -15.58 -6.05 -2.44
N SER A 55 -16.55 -5.26 -2.95
CA SER A 55 -17.07 -5.47 -4.30
C SER A 55 -16.02 -5.14 -5.37
N LEU A 56 -16.19 -5.63 -6.59
CA LEU A 56 -15.25 -5.34 -7.67
C LEU A 56 -15.11 -3.82 -7.94
N ALA A 57 -16.21 -3.07 -7.90
CA ALA A 57 -16.20 -1.62 -8.10
C ALA A 57 -15.46 -0.87 -6.98
N ASP A 58 -15.57 -1.33 -5.73
CA ASP A 58 -14.82 -0.76 -4.60
C ASP A 58 -13.33 -1.08 -4.73
N ILE A 59 -12.98 -2.29 -5.20
CA ILE A 59 -11.60 -2.68 -5.46
C ILE A 59 -11.00 -1.79 -6.53
N GLU A 60 -11.67 -1.60 -7.66
CA GLU A 60 -11.20 -0.74 -8.75
C GLU A 60 -10.92 0.68 -8.25
N SER A 61 -11.88 1.28 -7.54
CA SER A 61 -11.74 2.63 -6.98
C SER A 61 -10.61 2.73 -5.96
N ALA A 62 -10.48 1.74 -5.07
CA ALA A 62 -9.41 1.70 -4.06
C ALA A 62 -8.02 1.51 -4.70
N MET A 63 -7.93 0.72 -5.78
CA MET A 63 -6.67 0.50 -6.50
C MET A 63 -6.22 1.74 -7.27
N ASP A 64 -7.13 2.53 -7.83
CA ASP A 64 -6.80 3.81 -8.46
C ASP A 64 -6.20 4.79 -7.44
N VAL A 65 -6.83 4.92 -6.27
CA VAL A 65 -6.31 5.74 -5.17
C VAL A 65 -4.93 5.24 -4.71
N LEU A 66 -4.78 3.93 -4.52
CA LEU A 66 -3.49 3.33 -4.16
C LEU A 66 -2.40 3.66 -5.19
N ALA A 67 -2.70 3.51 -6.49
CA ALA A 67 -1.76 3.80 -7.57
C ALA A 67 -1.31 5.27 -7.57
N VAL A 68 -2.23 6.21 -7.32
CA VAL A 68 -1.91 7.63 -7.17
C VAL A 68 -1.04 7.89 -5.94
N CYS A 69 -1.37 7.29 -4.79
CA CYS A 69 -0.58 7.43 -3.55
C CYS A 69 0.85 6.90 -3.72
N ILE A 70 1.03 5.76 -4.40
CA ILE A 70 2.34 5.19 -4.74
C ILE A 70 3.15 6.20 -5.57
N LYS A 71 2.59 6.66 -6.70
CA LYS A 71 3.28 7.61 -7.59
C LYS A 71 3.66 8.88 -6.85
N LEU A 72 2.74 9.44 -6.06
CA LEU A 72 2.98 10.67 -5.31
C LEU A 72 4.06 10.52 -4.23
N ALA A 73 4.05 9.42 -3.47
CA ALA A 73 5.08 9.15 -2.46
C ALA A 73 6.46 8.98 -3.11
N CYS A 74 6.55 8.21 -4.19
CA CYS A 74 7.80 7.99 -4.91
C CYS A 74 8.36 9.29 -5.52
N VAL A 75 7.52 10.08 -6.19
CA VAL A 75 7.96 11.37 -6.77
C VAL A 75 8.43 12.33 -5.70
N ARG A 76 7.70 12.45 -4.57
CA ARG A 76 8.13 13.29 -3.45
C ARG A 76 9.48 12.87 -2.87
N LYS A 77 9.73 11.55 -2.80
CA LYS A 77 11.02 11.02 -2.34
C LYS A 77 12.16 11.33 -3.31
N LEU A 78 11.94 11.19 -4.61
CA LEU A 78 12.97 11.42 -5.63
C LEU A 78 13.34 12.91 -5.79
N LEU A 79 12.44 13.82 -5.44
CA LEU A 79 12.65 15.27 -5.54
C LEU A 79 13.15 15.91 -4.23
N ALA A 80 13.37 15.12 -3.17
CA ALA A 80 13.81 15.59 -1.85
C ALA A 80 15.34 15.57 -1.69
#